data_AF-A0AAE3YCU5-F1
#
_entry.id   AF-A0AAE3YCU5-F1
#
_cell.length_a   1.000
_cell.length_b   1.000
_cell.length_c   1.000
_cell.angle_alpha   90.00
_cell.angle_beta   90.00
_cell.angle_gamma   90.00
#
_symmetry.space_group_name_H-M   'P 1'
#
loop_
_entity.id
_entity.type
_entity.pdbx_description
1 polymer ?
#
loop_
_entity_poly.entity_id
_entity_poly.type
_entity_poly.pdbx_seq_one_letter_code
_entity_poly.pdbx_strand_id
1 'polypeptide(L)'
;MQQPYYVIDFSASACMFEIRINDYPVIHMNATNQVSTMIPVNYAILEKGKQTITASILPVAGQTEIDKQAELKFNIKLFDVTNNFVFDKQFGDYQSKPVEDKKLPVIRYESSFDADVPYKLTAWQDGMNLKDVKDCREKLDLAYNKIIRLIQNAKYDEYKKLILRREGNMAQSMYLSPQESEGRFKELLNEFMGGMKIQPIPADAMMILYADNRTAVLKRPNGDAALYLIDPKTQEELMLDITFYIPQGKNEFEII
;
A
#
# COMPACT_ATOMS: atom_id res chain seq x y z
N MET A 1 9.15 -1.78 -27.04
CA MET A 1 7.80 -1.38 -26.60
C MET A 1 8.02 -0.55 -25.35
N GLN A 2 7.45 0.66 -25.25
CA GLN A 2 7.71 1.54 -24.11
C GLN A 2 7.24 0.88 -22.81
N GLN A 3 8.00 1.06 -21.73
CA GLN A 3 7.67 0.57 -20.39
C GLN A 3 7.42 1.77 -19.48
N PRO A 4 6.20 2.34 -19.51
CA PRO A 4 5.85 3.54 -18.75
C PRO A 4 5.76 3.24 -17.26
N TYR A 5 6.53 3.98 -16.48
CA TYR A 5 6.70 3.80 -15.04
C TYR A 5 6.30 5.07 -14.29
N TYR A 6 5.12 5.03 -13.67
CA TYR A 6 4.50 6.12 -12.93
C TYR A 6 4.97 6.09 -11.48
N VAL A 7 5.38 7.25 -11.01
CA VAL A 7 5.91 7.49 -9.66
C VAL A 7 5.19 8.67 -9.07
N ILE A 8 4.84 8.59 -7.79
CA ILE A 8 4.47 9.77 -7.00
C ILE A 8 5.72 10.27 -6.31
N ASP A 9 6.14 11.50 -6.64
CA ASP A 9 7.16 12.23 -5.91
C ASP A 9 6.47 13.12 -4.89
N PHE A 10 6.70 12.88 -3.60
CA PHE A 10 6.02 13.61 -2.54
C PHE A 10 6.98 14.18 -1.51
N SER A 11 6.51 15.21 -0.82
CA SER A 11 7.04 15.62 0.49
C SER A 11 5.90 15.86 1.46
N ALA A 12 6.12 15.50 2.72
CA ALA A 12 5.16 15.69 3.80
C ALA A 12 5.88 16.12 5.09
N SER A 13 5.18 16.85 5.95
CA SER A 13 5.66 17.23 7.28
C SER A 13 4.52 17.37 8.26
N ALA A 14 4.80 17.10 9.55
CA ALA A 14 3.92 17.34 10.69
C ALA A 14 2.46 16.85 10.51
N CYS A 15 2.28 15.73 9.81
CA CYS A 15 0.96 15.14 9.58
C CYS A 15 1.03 13.64 9.34
N MET A 16 -0.09 12.97 9.60
CA MET A 16 -0.34 11.68 8.98
C MET A 16 -0.99 11.94 7.62
N PHE A 17 -0.52 11.28 6.58
CA PHE A 17 -1.10 11.45 5.26
C PHE A 17 -1.23 10.12 4.53
N GLU A 18 -2.19 10.08 3.61
CA GLU A 18 -2.42 8.96 2.72
C GLU A 18 -2.63 9.45 1.31
N ILE A 19 -1.98 8.80 0.34
CA ILE A 19 -2.26 9.00 -1.08
C ILE A 19 -2.76 7.67 -1.65
N ARG A 20 -3.84 7.74 -2.42
CA ARG A 20 -4.47 6.58 -3.07
C ARG A 20 -4.58 6.80 -4.57
N ILE A 21 -4.44 5.71 -5.32
CA ILE A 21 -4.76 5.62 -6.75
C ILE A 21 -5.92 4.64 -6.91
N ASN A 22 -7.01 5.05 -7.56
CA ASN A 22 -8.22 4.21 -7.70
C ASN A 22 -8.72 3.67 -6.36
N ASP A 23 -8.72 4.54 -5.34
CA ASP A 23 -9.02 4.22 -3.93
C ASP A 23 -8.11 3.12 -3.30
N TYR A 24 -7.07 2.67 -3.99
CA TYR A 24 -6.05 1.77 -3.47
C TYR A 24 -4.88 2.57 -2.86
N PRO A 25 -4.46 2.28 -1.61
CA PRO A 25 -3.41 3.05 -0.94
C PRO A 25 -2.06 2.77 -1.59
N VAL A 26 -1.34 3.84 -1.95
CA VAL A 26 0.03 3.74 -2.48
C VAL A 26 1.06 4.23 -1.49
N ILE A 27 0.67 5.10 -0.56
CA ILE A 27 1.46 5.46 0.62
C ILE A 27 0.53 5.91 1.74
N HIS A 28 0.86 5.46 2.95
CA HIS A 28 0.29 5.95 4.18
C HIS A 28 1.43 6.09 5.19
N MET A 29 1.58 7.26 5.81
CA MET A 29 2.67 7.49 6.74
C MET A 29 2.31 8.55 7.78
N ASN A 30 2.73 8.29 9.01
CA ASN A 30 2.69 9.24 10.11
C ASN A 30 3.98 10.09 10.16
N ALA A 31 4.04 11.15 9.36
CA ALA A 31 5.22 11.99 9.21
C ALA A 31 5.31 13.05 10.33
N THR A 32 5.98 12.70 11.43
CA THR A 32 6.25 13.65 12.53
C THR A 32 7.28 14.72 12.15
N ASN A 33 8.17 14.41 11.21
CA ASN A 33 9.19 15.29 10.67
C ASN A 33 9.03 15.41 9.15
N GLN A 34 9.83 16.26 8.52
CA GLN A 34 9.86 16.35 7.07
C GLN A 34 10.38 15.03 6.46
N VAL A 35 9.66 14.55 5.46
CA VAL A 35 10.00 13.38 4.67
C VAL A 35 9.71 13.66 3.21
N SER A 36 10.56 13.18 2.31
CA SER A 36 10.36 13.29 0.88
C SER A 36 10.98 12.09 0.18
N THR A 37 10.21 11.49 -0.72
CA THR A 37 10.66 10.34 -1.50
C THR A 37 9.78 10.15 -2.72
N MET A 38 10.24 9.27 -3.62
CA MET A 38 9.54 8.83 -4.81
C MET A 38 9.07 7.39 -4.62
N ILE A 39 7.79 7.13 -4.88
CA ILE A 39 7.20 5.79 -4.80
C ILE A 39 6.59 5.39 -6.14
N PRO A 40 6.82 4.16 -6.62
CA PRO A 40 6.14 3.66 -7.81
C PRO A 40 4.67 3.38 -7.51
N VAL A 41 3.79 3.61 -8.50
CA VAL A 41 2.34 3.43 -8.34
C VAL A 41 1.70 2.55 -9.41
N ASN A 42 2.50 1.98 -10.32
CA ASN A 42 2.03 1.12 -11.40
C ASN A 42 1.12 -0.03 -10.93
N TYR A 43 1.40 -0.63 -9.78
CA TYR A 43 0.59 -1.72 -9.23
C TYR A 43 -0.85 -1.32 -8.88
N ALA A 44 -1.12 -0.01 -8.73
CA ALA A 44 -2.45 0.53 -8.46
C ALA A 44 -3.18 1.03 -9.73
N ILE A 45 -2.50 1.05 -10.88
CA ILE A 45 -3.06 1.37 -12.20
C ILE A 45 -3.45 0.04 -12.84
N LEU A 46 -4.72 -0.34 -12.83
CA LEU A 46 -5.10 -1.69 -13.27
C LEU A 46 -5.07 -1.89 -14.78
N GLU A 47 -5.34 -0.83 -15.53
CA GLU A 47 -5.28 -0.79 -16.99
C GLU A 47 -5.16 0.64 -17.50
N LYS A 48 -4.88 0.79 -18.80
CA LYS A 48 -4.86 2.07 -19.50
C LYS A 48 -6.18 2.84 -19.32
N GLY A 49 -6.07 4.14 -19.12
CA GLY A 49 -7.19 5.07 -19.11
C GLY A 49 -7.13 6.05 -17.95
N LYS A 50 -8.28 6.62 -17.62
CA LYS A 50 -8.43 7.58 -16.53
C LYS A 50 -8.27 6.89 -15.17
N GLN A 51 -7.40 7.43 -14.34
CA GLN A 51 -7.13 7.00 -12.97
C GLN A 51 -7.55 8.09 -12.00
N THR A 52 -8.07 7.74 -10.82
CA THR A 52 -8.33 8.70 -9.75
C THR A 52 -7.15 8.78 -8.81
N ILE A 53 -6.86 9.96 -8.29
CA ILE A 53 -5.89 10.18 -7.22
C ILE A 53 -6.57 10.95 -6.10
N THR A 54 -6.43 10.45 -4.87
CA THR A 54 -6.91 11.14 -3.68
C THR A 54 -5.79 11.28 -2.68
N ALA A 55 -5.76 12.40 -1.94
CA ALA A 55 -4.89 12.56 -0.80
C ALA A 55 -5.68 13.00 0.43
N SER A 56 -5.32 12.47 1.60
CA SER A 56 -5.86 12.87 2.89
C SER A 56 -4.74 13.28 3.83
N ILE A 57 -4.95 14.34 4.59
CA ILE A 57 -4.07 14.81 5.67
C ILE A 57 -4.87 14.72 6.96
N LEU A 58 -4.29 14.07 7.96
CA LEU A 58 -4.83 13.84 9.29
C LEU A 58 -3.82 14.35 10.34
N PRO A 59 -4.29 14.58 11.58
CA PRO A 59 -3.40 14.77 12.72
C PRO A 59 -2.37 13.65 12.80
N VAL A 60 -1.15 14.00 13.23
CA VAL A 60 -0.16 13.00 13.63
C VAL A 60 -0.78 12.05 14.67
N ALA A 61 -0.41 10.77 14.63
CA ALA A 61 -0.93 9.77 15.54
C ALA A 61 -0.89 10.24 17.01
N GLY A 62 -2.02 10.12 17.71
CA GLY A 62 -2.19 10.59 19.08
C GLY A 62 -2.64 12.05 19.22
N GLN A 63 -2.64 12.83 18.15
CA GLN A 63 -3.19 14.19 18.12
C GLN A 63 -4.64 14.20 17.61
N THR A 64 -5.40 15.23 17.98
CA THR A 64 -6.79 15.41 17.53
C THR A 64 -6.94 16.50 16.48
N GLU A 65 -5.89 17.30 16.26
CA GLU A 65 -5.90 18.48 15.39
C GLU A 65 -4.67 18.44 14.48
N ILE A 66 -4.85 18.88 13.23
CA ILE A 66 -3.76 18.96 12.27
C ILE A 66 -2.81 20.09 12.70
N ASP A 67 -1.51 19.82 12.67
CA ASP A 67 -0.48 20.80 13.01
C ASP A 67 -0.49 21.99 12.03
N LYS A 68 -0.18 23.20 12.51
CA LYS A 68 -0.07 24.39 11.65
C LYS A 68 1.05 24.27 10.61
N GLN A 69 2.06 23.44 10.89
CA GLN A 69 3.17 23.12 10.01
C GLN A 69 2.88 21.91 9.10
N ALA A 70 1.67 21.35 9.17
CA ALA A 70 1.28 20.23 8.32
C ALA A 70 1.33 20.66 6.85
N GLU A 71 2.08 19.90 6.05
CA GLU A 71 2.17 20.13 4.63
C GLU A 71 2.22 18.79 3.90
N LEU A 72 1.55 18.71 2.76
CA LEU A 72 1.68 17.63 1.79
C LEU A 72 1.82 18.25 0.39
N LYS A 73 2.88 17.85 -0.31
CA LYS A 73 3.08 18.14 -1.73
C LYS A 73 3.30 16.85 -2.47
N PHE A 74 2.77 16.76 -3.68
CA PHE A 74 3.18 15.71 -4.60
C PHE A 74 3.02 16.14 -6.05
N ASN A 75 3.71 15.42 -6.93
CA ASN A 75 3.41 15.36 -8.36
C ASN A 75 3.56 13.92 -8.84
N ILE A 76 3.08 13.66 -10.05
CA ILE A 76 3.22 12.37 -10.73
C ILE A 76 4.33 12.53 -11.77
N LYS A 77 5.34 11.67 -11.71
CA LYS A 77 6.43 11.57 -12.68
C LYS A 77 6.26 10.30 -13.50
N LEU A 78 6.47 10.42 -14.80
CA LEU A 78 6.53 9.31 -15.72
C LEU A 78 7.97 9.11 -16.18
N PHE A 79 8.43 7.86 -16.12
CA PHE A 79 9.71 7.42 -16.65
C PHE A 79 9.51 6.35 -17.72
N ASP A 80 10.43 6.25 -18.68
CA ASP A 80 10.58 5.08 -19.55
C ASP A 80 11.73 4.21 -19.03
N VAL A 81 11.40 2.98 -18.63
CA VAL A 81 12.38 2.04 -18.09
C VAL A 81 12.98 1.09 -19.12
N THR A 82 12.57 1.19 -20.39
CA THR A 82 13.12 0.36 -21.47
C THR A 82 14.63 0.56 -21.67
N ASN A 83 15.12 1.80 -21.48
CA ASN A 83 16.50 2.21 -21.77
C ASN A 83 17.09 3.12 -20.66
N ASN A 84 17.09 2.66 -19.41
CA ASN A 84 17.69 3.33 -18.23
C ASN A 84 16.87 4.46 -17.57
N PHE A 85 15.67 4.15 -17.06
CA PHE A 85 14.88 5.02 -16.16
C PHE A 85 14.86 6.50 -16.56
N VAL A 86 14.54 6.76 -17.83
CA VAL A 86 14.62 8.10 -18.42
C VAL A 86 13.36 8.88 -18.08
N PHE A 87 13.51 10.07 -17.50
CA PHE A 87 12.38 10.97 -17.23
C PHE A 87 11.69 11.37 -18.54
N ASP A 88 10.36 11.23 -18.58
CA ASP A 88 9.52 11.61 -19.72
C ASP A 88 8.77 12.91 -19.41
N LYS A 89 7.89 12.90 -18.39
CA LYS A 89 7.06 14.05 -18.03
C LYS A 89 6.65 14.05 -16.56
N GLN A 90 6.24 15.23 -16.07
CA GLN A 90 5.59 15.40 -14.77
C GLN A 90 4.25 16.13 -14.90
N PHE A 91 3.31 15.83 -14.03
CA PHE A 91 1.98 16.45 -14.00
C PHE A 91 1.29 16.20 -12.64
N GLY A 92 0.11 16.79 -12.45
CA GLY A 92 -0.72 16.53 -11.27
C GLY A 92 -0.17 17.17 -9.99
N ASP A 93 0.52 18.30 -10.11
CA ASP A 93 1.06 19.03 -8.96
C ASP A 93 -0.04 19.38 -7.95
N TYR A 94 0.22 19.02 -6.71
CA TYR A 94 -0.60 19.35 -5.56
C TYR A 94 0.27 19.90 -4.43
N GLN A 95 -0.25 20.93 -3.77
CA GLN A 95 0.25 21.41 -2.49
C GLN A 95 -0.95 21.70 -1.59
N SER A 96 -0.93 21.16 -0.38
CA SER A 96 -1.94 21.47 0.63
C SER A 96 -1.96 22.96 0.95
N LYS A 97 -3.16 23.50 1.18
CA LYS A 97 -3.29 24.85 1.72
C LYS A 97 -2.72 24.89 3.15
N PRO A 98 -2.12 26.00 3.58
CA PRO A 98 -1.72 26.19 4.96
C PRO A 98 -2.88 25.91 5.91
N VAL A 99 -2.58 25.26 7.03
CA VAL A 99 -3.57 25.01 8.07
C VAL A 99 -3.80 26.33 8.82
N GLU A 100 -4.97 26.93 8.59
CA GLU A 100 -5.42 28.12 9.32
C GLU A 100 -5.76 27.78 10.79
N ASP A 101 -6.11 28.78 11.61
CA ASP A 101 -6.52 28.56 13.02
C ASP A 101 -7.77 27.68 13.20
N LYS A 102 -8.42 27.29 12.09
CA LYS A 102 -9.51 26.31 12.10
C LYS A 102 -8.93 24.90 12.22
N LYS A 103 -9.22 24.31 13.38
CA LYS A 103 -8.95 22.93 13.80
C LYS A 103 -9.68 21.90 12.92
N LEU A 104 -9.30 21.79 11.65
CA LEU A 104 -9.85 20.78 10.75
C LEU A 104 -9.34 19.39 11.17
N PRO A 105 -10.21 18.38 11.33
CA PRO A 105 -9.77 17.03 11.65
C PRO A 105 -9.21 16.29 10.43
N VAL A 106 -9.49 16.77 9.21
CA VAL A 106 -9.02 16.17 7.96
C VAL A 106 -9.00 17.21 6.83
N ILE A 107 -7.99 17.15 5.97
CA ILE A 107 -7.95 17.83 4.67
C ILE A 107 -7.97 16.77 3.59
N ARG A 108 -8.81 16.93 2.56
CA ARG A 108 -8.92 16.01 1.43
C ARG A 108 -8.67 16.72 0.10
N TYR A 109 -8.05 15.98 -0.81
CA TYR A 109 -7.84 16.34 -2.20
C TYR A 109 -8.24 15.18 -3.09
N GLU A 110 -8.82 15.50 -4.24
CA GLU A 110 -9.19 14.54 -5.28
C GLU A 110 -8.90 15.15 -6.64
N SER A 111 -8.36 14.32 -7.54
CA SER A 111 -8.12 14.65 -8.94
C SER A 111 -8.08 13.38 -9.78
N SER A 112 -7.74 13.52 -11.05
CA SER A 112 -7.57 12.40 -11.97
C SER A 112 -6.48 12.68 -12.99
N PHE A 113 -5.89 11.61 -13.52
CA PHE A 113 -4.92 11.66 -14.61
C PHE A 113 -5.12 10.48 -15.55
N ASP A 114 -4.64 10.61 -16.79
CA ASP A 114 -4.65 9.52 -17.75
C ASP A 114 -3.32 8.76 -17.69
N ALA A 115 -3.41 7.44 -17.53
CA ALA A 115 -2.28 6.52 -17.60
C ALA A 115 -2.35 5.72 -18.89
N ASP A 116 -1.26 5.71 -19.65
CA ASP A 116 -1.04 4.79 -20.76
C ASP A 116 -0.11 3.67 -20.29
N VAL A 117 -0.65 2.50 -19.98
CA VAL A 117 0.10 1.31 -19.57
C VAL A 117 -0.19 0.16 -20.53
N PRO A 118 0.80 -0.68 -20.88
CA PRO A 118 0.63 -1.75 -21.87
C PRO A 118 0.02 -3.03 -21.29
N TYR A 119 -0.37 -3.02 -20.02
CA TYR A 119 -0.87 -4.19 -19.30
C TYR A 119 -2.31 -4.00 -18.81
N LYS A 120 -2.93 -5.12 -18.46
CA LYS A 120 -4.18 -5.19 -17.71
C LYS A 120 -3.99 -6.18 -16.56
N LEU A 121 -4.09 -5.71 -15.33
CA LEU A 121 -3.88 -6.51 -14.12
C LEU A 121 -5.16 -7.24 -13.73
N THR A 122 -5.02 -8.47 -13.26
CA THR A 122 -6.14 -9.22 -12.65
C THR A 122 -6.05 -9.10 -11.13
N ALA A 123 -6.56 -8.00 -10.57
CA ALA A 123 -6.44 -7.64 -9.16
C ALA A 123 -7.78 -7.75 -8.42
N TRP A 124 -8.15 -6.72 -7.67
CA TRP A 124 -9.36 -6.62 -6.84
C TRP A 124 -10.62 -6.20 -7.60
N GLN A 125 -10.54 -5.89 -8.90
CA GLN A 125 -11.70 -5.43 -9.67
C GLN A 125 -12.85 -6.45 -9.80
N ASP A 126 -12.56 -7.74 -9.56
CA ASP A 126 -13.56 -8.81 -9.53
C ASP A 126 -13.84 -9.30 -8.10
N GLY A 127 -13.51 -8.46 -7.11
CA GLY A 127 -13.78 -8.70 -5.70
C GLY A 127 -15.21 -8.36 -5.30
N MET A 128 -15.73 -9.08 -4.31
CA MET A 128 -16.98 -8.73 -3.64
C MET A 128 -16.84 -7.40 -2.91
N ASN A 129 -17.93 -6.65 -2.80
CA ASN A 129 -17.99 -5.51 -1.88
C ASN A 129 -17.99 -6.04 -0.44
N LEU A 130 -16.94 -5.72 0.31
CA LEU A 130 -16.72 -6.25 1.65
C LEU A 130 -17.70 -5.71 2.70
N LYS A 131 -18.41 -4.61 2.40
CA LYS A 131 -19.53 -4.15 3.24
C LYS A 131 -20.73 -5.10 3.21
N ASP A 132 -20.86 -5.90 2.16
CA ASP A 132 -21.94 -6.88 2.01
C ASP A 132 -21.56 -8.25 2.59
N VAL A 133 -20.32 -8.42 3.04
CA VAL A 133 -19.80 -9.66 3.60
C VAL A 133 -20.10 -9.73 5.09
N LYS A 134 -20.91 -10.72 5.49
CA LYS A 134 -21.12 -11.05 6.90
C LYS A 134 -19.81 -11.51 7.55
N ASP A 135 -19.60 -11.09 8.79
CA ASP A 135 -18.45 -11.48 9.60
C ASP A 135 -17.11 -11.14 8.93
N CYS A 136 -17.10 -10.07 8.11
CA CYS A 136 -15.96 -9.67 7.30
C CYS A 136 -14.68 -9.50 8.14
N ARG A 137 -14.77 -8.86 9.31
CA ARG A 137 -13.62 -8.67 10.20
C ARG A 137 -13.06 -10.00 10.70
N GLU A 138 -13.92 -10.91 11.17
CA GLU A 138 -13.52 -12.21 11.70
C GLU A 138 -12.85 -13.06 10.61
N LYS A 139 -13.39 -13.05 9.39
CA LYS A 139 -12.77 -13.70 8.23
C LYS A 139 -11.40 -13.11 7.89
N LEU A 140 -11.23 -11.79 8.01
CA LEU A 140 -9.96 -11.13 7.79
C LEU A 140 -8.94 -11.54 8.86
N ASP A 141 -9.35 -11.56 10.13
CA ASP A 141 -8.51 -12.01 11.24
C ASP A 141 -8.06 -13.46 11.04
N LEU A 142 -8.91 -14.35 10.52
CA LEU A 142 -8.53 -15.72 10.15
C LEU A 142 -7.46 -15.75 9.05
N ALA A 143 -7.55 -14.88 8.05
CA ALA A 143 -6.57 -14.78 6.97
C ALA A 143 -5.20 -14.30 7.48
N TYR A 144 -5.16 -13.28 8.34
CA TYR A 144 -3.93 -12.84 9.00
C TYR A 144 -3.34 -13.94 9.89
N ASN A 145 -4.16 -14.60 10.71
CA ASN A 145 -3.72 -15.70 11.58
C ASN A 145 -3.16 -16.89 10.78
N LYS A 146 -3.70 -17.16 9.59
CA LYS A 146 -3.13 -18.16 8.68
C LYS A 146 -1.70 -17.79 8.28
N ILE A 147 -1.45 -16.55 7.88
CA ILE A 147 -0.10 -16.07 7.52
C ILE A 147 0.85 -16.17 8.72
N ILE A 148 0.43 -15.68 9.89
CA ILE A 148 1.23 -15.74 11.12
C ILE A 148 1.64 -17.18 11.41
N ARG A 149 0.71 -18.14 11.35
CA ARG A 149 1.00 -19.57 11.57
C ARG A 149 1.96 -20.13 10.54
N LEU A 150 1.83 -19.76 9.26
CA LEU A 150 2.75 -20.24 8.23
C LEU A 150 4.18 -19.75 8.49
N ILE A 151 4.34 -18.46 8.82
CA ILE A 151 5.66 -17.87 9.12
C ILE A 151 6.24 -18.47 10.41
N GLN A 152 5.45 -18.57 11.48
CA GLN A 152 5.89 -19.17 12.77
C GLN A 152 6.38 -20.61 12.63
N ASN A 153 5.75 -21.39 11.75
CA ASN A 153 6.09 -22.79 11.50
C ASN A 153 7.09 -22.97 10.35
N ALA A 154 7.71 -21.89 9.87
CA ALA A 154 8.66 -21.89 8.75
C ALA A 154 8.11 -22.54 7.46
N LYS A 155 6.80 -22.46 7.23
CA LYS A 155 6.10 -22.99 6.05
C LYS A 155 6.15 -21.98 4.89
N TYR A 156 7.36 -21.58 4.50
CA TYR A 156 7.56 -20.48 3.56
C TYR A 156 7.10 -20.78 2.14
N ASP A 157 7.14 -22.04 1.70
CA ASP A 157 6.57 -22.44 0.40
C ASP A 157 5.05 -22.29 0.35
N GLU A 158 4.37 -22.56 1.46
CA GLU A 158 2.93 -22.34 1.58
C GLU A 158 2.61 -20.84 1.59
N TYR A 159 3.43 -20.03 2.28
CA TYR A 159 3.31 -18.57 2.23
C TYR A 159 3.56 -18.00 0.82
N LYS A 160 4.60 -18.47 0.11
CA LYS A 160 4.89 -18.09 -1.28
C LYS A 160 3.66 -18.27 -2.15
N LYS A 161 2.97 -19.43 -2.02
CA LYS A 161 1.73 -19.73 -2.76
C LYS A 161 0.61 -18.72 -2.48
N LEU A 162 0.48 -18.22 -1.25
CA LEU A 162 -0.55 -17.22 -0.92
C LEU A 162 -0.32 -15.88 -1.61
N ILE A 163 0.93 -15.46 -1.78
CA ILE A 163 1.28 -14.16 -2.36
C ILE A 163 1.54 -14.20 -3.87
N LEU A 164 1.47 -15.37 -4.53
CA LEU A 164 1.81 -15.53 -5.95
C LEU A 164 1.08 -14.55 -6.86
N ARG A 165 -0.21 -14.32 -6.62
CA ARG A 165 -1.01 -13.41 -7.44
C ARG A 165 -0.56 -11.96 -7.28
N ARG A 166 -0.34 -11.52 -6.04
CA ARG A 166 0.18 -10.19 -5.71
C ARG A 166 1.56 -9.97 -6.34
N GLU A 167 2.49 -10.92 -6.18
CA GLU A 167 3.82 -10.81 -6.79
C GLU A 167 3.77 -10.86 -8.32
N GLY A 168 2.85 -11.63 -8.91
CA GLY A 168 2.62 -11.63 -10.35
C GLY A 168 2.14 -10.28 -10.89
N ASN A 169 1.17 -9.65 -10.21
CA ASN A 169 0.71 -8.30 -10.53
C ASN A 169 1.84 -7.27 -10.36
N MET A 170 2.65 -7.39 -9.30
CA MET A 170 3.80 -6.53 -9.07
C MET A 170 4.84 -6.69 -10.19
N ALA A 171 5.21 -7.92 -10.54
CA ALA A 171 6.17 -8.19 -11.61
C ALA A 171 5.72 -7.64 -12.96
N GLN A 172 4.45 -7.83 -13.30
CA GLN A 172 3.87 -7.34 -14.55
C GLN A 172 3.81 -5.81 -14.60
N SER A 173 3.30 -5.17 -13.54
CA SER A 173 3.09 -3.71 -13.51
C SER A 173 4.40 -2.93 -13.42
N MET A 174 5.43 -3.52 -12.82
CA MET A 174 6.74 -2.92 -12.59
C MET A 174 7.78 -3.32 -13.63
N TYR A 175 7.39 -4.11 -14.62
CA TYR A 175 8.26 -4.63 -15.70
C TYR A 175 9.47 -5.43 -15.20
N LEU A 176 9.28 -6.19 -14.12
CA LEU A 176 10.36 -6.98 -13.54
C LEU A 176 10.70 -8.19 -14.43
N SER A 177 12.00 -8.44 -14.56
CA SER A 177 12.52 -9.70 -15.08
C SER A 177 12.20 -10.88 -14.14
N PRO A 178 12.26 -12.12 -14.64
CA PRO A 178 12.13 -13.31 -13.79
C PRO A 178 13.15 -13.33 -12.64
N GLN A 179 14.37 -12.83 -12.87
CA GLN A 179 15.43 -12.77 -11.87
C GLN A 179 15.10 -11.78 -10.76
N GLU A 180 14.63 -10.57 -11.11
CA GLU A 180 14.19 -9.57 -10.13
C GLU A 180 12.99 -10.06 -9.33
N SER A 181 12.02 -10.69 -10.01
CA SER A 181 10.82 -11.23 -9.37
C SER A 181 11.16 -12.32 -8.34
N GLU A 182 12.06 -13.24 -8.68
CA GLU A 182 12.51 -14.28 -7.74
C GLU A 182 13.40 -13.69 -6.62
N GLY A 183 14.19 -12.64 -6.91
CA GLY A 183 15.00 -11.92 -5.93
C GLY A 183 14.17 -11.34 -4.79
N ARG A 184 13.03 -10.72 -5.10
CA ARG A 184 12.12 -10.13 -4.10
C ARG A 184 11.66 -11.13 -3.03
N PHE A 185 11.27 -12.34 -3.44
CA PHE A 185 10.87 -13.37 -2.47
C PHE A 185 12.06 -13.89 -1.67
N LYS A 186 13.24 -14.01 -2.29
CA LYS A 186 14.46 -14.43 -1.60
C LYS A 186 14.89 -13.43 -0.54
N GLU A 187 14.80 -12.13 -0.81
CA GLU A 187 15.08 -11.06 0.16
C GLU A 187 14.13 -11.17 1.36
N LEU A 188 12.82 -11.27 1.11
CA LEU A 188 11.84 -11.46 2.18
C LEU A 188 12.08 -12.76 2.99
N LEU A 189 12.46 -13.84 2.32
CA LEU A 189 12.80 -15.10 2.96
C LEU A 189 14.06 -14.97 3.84
N ASN A 190 15.07 -14.22 3.40
CA ASN A 190 16.27 -13.97 4.18
C ASN A 190 15.93 -13.25 5.49
N GLU A 191 15.02 -12.27 5.47
CA GLU A 191 14.54 -11.60 6.68
C GLU A 191 13.84 -12.58 7.64
N PHE A 192 12.97 -13.44 7.10
CA PHE A 192 12.28 -14.46 7.92
C PHE A 192 13.27 -15.44 8.56
N MET A 193 14.31 -15.85 7.82
CA MET A 193 15.35 -16.74 8.33
C MET A 193 16.40 -16.03 9.19
N GLY A 194 16.50 -14.70 9.11
CA GLY A 194 17.43 -13.85 9.84
C GLY A 194 17.19 -13.79 11.35
N GLY A 195 16.08 -14.37 11.82
CA GLY A 195 15.75 -14.50 13.23
C GLY A 195 14.68 -13.54 13.72
N MET A 196 14.15 -12.68 12.85
CA MET A 196 12.98 -11.85 13.14
C MET A 196 11.79 -12.71 13.56
N LYS A 197 10.97 -12.16 14.47
CA LYS A 197 9.81 -12.85 15.05
C LYS A 197 8.53 -12.16 14.64
N ILE A 198 7.69 -12.87 13.90
CA ILE A 198 6.33 -12.43 13.57
C ILE A 198 5.51 -12.22 14.85
N GLN A 199 4.86 -11.06 14.93
CA GLN A 199 4.06 -10.64 16.08
C GLN A 199 2.59 -11.02 15.90
N PRO A 200 1.82 -11.19 16.98
CA PRO A 200 0.36 -11.26 16.90
C PRO A 200 -0.20 -9.94 16.38
N ILE A 201 -1.37 -9.99 15.75
CA ILE A 201 -2.10 -8.77 15.35
C ILE A 201 -2.46 -7.97 16.61
N PRO A 202 -2.14 -6.67 16.67
CA PRO A 202 -2.53 -5.81 17.79
C PRO A 202 -4.05 -5.78 18.01
N ALA A 203 -4.48 -5.78 19.27
CA ALA A 203 -5.91 -5.82 19.62
C ALA A 203 -6.68 -4.57 19.17
N ASP A 204 -5.99 -3.43 19.06
CA ASP A 204 -6.49 -2.15 18.59
C ASP A 204 -6.32 -1.97 17.06
N ALA A 205 -5.90 -3.01 16.33
CA ALA A 205 -5.79 -2.95 14.88
C ALA A 205 -7.16 -2.68 14.23
N MET A 206 -7.18 -1.69 13.35
CA MET A 206 -8.38 -1.24 12.65
C MET A 206 -8.45 -1.86 11.26
N MET A 207 -9.64 -2.31 10.88
CA MET A 207 -9.89 -2.76 9.52
C MET A 207 -10.19 -1.55 8.64
N ILE A 208 -9.38 -1.37 7.60
CA ILE A 208 -9.55 -0.30 6.61
C ILE A 208 -9.95 -0.95 5.29
N LEU A 209 -10.99 -0.38 4.66
CA LEU A 209 -11.47 -0.79 3.35
C LEU A 209 -10.95 0.17 2.29
N TYR A 210 -10.50 -0.39 1.17
CA TYR A 210 -9.96 0.33 0.03
C TYR A 210 -10.55 -0.21 -1.28
N ALA A 211 -10.17 0.43 -2.39
CA ALA A 211 -10.58 0.06 -3.73
C ALA A 211 -12.09 -0.12 -3.87
N ASP A 212 -12.85 0.92 -3.47
CA ASP A 212 -14.32 0.92 -3.46
C ASP A 212 -14.91 -0.19 -2.58
N ASN A 213 -14.28 -0.42 -1.43
CA ASN A 213 -14.61 -1.45 -0.45
C ASN A 213 -14.39 -2.90 -0.93
N ARG A 214 -13.58 -3.11 -1.97
CA ARG A 214 -13.28 -4.46 -2.49
C ARG A 214 -12.07 -5.09 -1.82
N THR A 215 -11.22 -4.29 -1.19
CA THR A 215 -10.07 -4.79 -0.46
C THR A 215 -10.12 -4.36 1.01
N ALA A 216 -9.43 -5.13 1.85
CA ALA A 216 -9.27 -4.85 3.26
C ALA A 216 -7.84 -5.07 3.74
N VAL A 217 -7.44 -4.29 4.73
CA VAL A 217 -6.19 -4.44 5.49
C VAL A 217 -6.48 -4.26 6.98
N LEU A 218 -5.55 -4.70 7.81
CA LEU A 218 -5.45 -4.29 9.21
C LEU A 218 -4.29 -3.31 9.39
N LYS A 219 -4.59 -2.16 9.98
CA LYS A 219 -3.62 -1.10 10.27
C LYS A 219 -3.60 -0.80 11.76
N ARG A 220 -2.43 -0.46 12.31
CA ARG A 220 -2.27 0.06 13.67
C ARG A 220 -2.85 1.49 13.76
N PRO A 221 -3.18 2.01 14.95
CA PRO A 221 -3.68 3.38 15.11
C PRO A 221 -2.75 4.47 14.55
N ASN A 222 -1.45 4.20 14.47
CA ASN A 222 -0.47 5.10 13.87
C ASN A 222 -0.40 5.02 12.34
N GLY A 223 -1.22 4.17 11.72
CA GLY A 223 -1.30 4.00 10.27
C GLY A 223 -0.39 2.93 9.67
N ASP A 224 0.47 2.30 10.46
CA ASP A 224 1.35 1.25 9.99
C ASP A 224 0.60 -0.07 9.75
N ALA A 225 1.23 -1.00 9.04
CA ALA A 225 0.71 -2.36 8.88
C ALA A 225 0.57 -3.06 10.25
N ALA A 226 -0.54 -3.77 10.47
CA ALA A 226 -0.76 -4.55 11.69
C ALA A 226 -0.03 -5.90 11.70
N LEU A 227 0.44 -6.37 10.53
CA LEU A 227 1.26 -7.57 10.40
C LEU A 227 2.72 -7.18 10.25
N TYR A 228 3.55 -7.57 11.22
CA TYR A 228 4.95 -7.17 11.27
C TYR A 228 5.79 -8.19 12.04
N LEU A 229 7.09 -8.18 11.78
CA LEU A 229 8.10 -8.94 12.51
C LEU A 229 8.99 -7.97 13.28
N ILE A 230 9.56 -8.45 14.39
CA ILE A 230 10.55 -7.71 15.18
C ILE A 230 11.85 -8.51 15.21
N ASP A 231 12.99 -7.87 14.93
CA ASP A 231 14.29 -8.42 15.28
C ASP A 231 14.48 -8.34 16.81
N PRO A 232 14.62 -9.47 17.53
CA PRO A 232 14.71 -9.46 18.99
C PRO A 232 15.97 -8.77 19.53
N LYS A 233 17.02 -8.60 18.71
CA LYS A 233 18.29 -7.97 19.08
C LYS A 233 18.26 -6.46 18.86
N THR A 234 17.80 -6.02 17.68
CA THR A 234 17.84 -4.60 17.29
C THR A 234 16.54 -3.86 17.58
N GLN A 235 15.44 -4.60 17.79
CA GLN A 235 14.06 -4.08 17.86
C GLN A 235 13.59 -3.42 16.55
N GLU A 236 14.27 -3.71 15.44
CA GLU A 236 13.85 -3.27 14.11
C GLU A 236 12.56 -3.99 13.70
N GLU A 237 11.63 -3.25 13.11
CA GLU A 237 10.37 -3.78 12.61
C GLU A 237 10.42 -4.00 11.09
N LEU A 238 10.08 -5.21 10.65
CA LEU A 238 9.73 -5.49 9.27
C LEU A 238 8.21 -5.55 9.13
N MET A 239 7.62 -4.50 8.54
CA MET A 239 6.20 -4.43 8.25
C MET A 239 5.85 -5.21 6.98
N LEU A 240 4.81 -6.04 7.06
CA LEU A 240 4.24 -6.74 5.92
C LEU A 240 2.92 -6.08 5.52
N ASP A 241 2.98 -5.12 4.59
CA ASP A 241 1.78 -4.47 4.06
C ASP A 241 1.08 -5.39 3.05
N ILE A 242 0.14 -6.19 3.56
CA ILE A 242 -0.61 -7.18 2.81
C ILE A 242 -2.06 -6.74 2.68
N THR A 243 -2.52 -6.66 1.44
CA THR A 243 -3.91 -6.39 1.08
C THR A 243 -4.66 -7.68 0.79
N PHE A 244 -5.91 -7.74 1.24
CA PHE A 244 -6.78 -8.89 1.04
C PHE A 244 -8.03 -8.50 0.29
N TYR A 245 -8.61 -9.46 -0.42
CA TYR A 245 -9.93 -9.34 -1.02
C TYR A 245 -10.66 -10.68 -1.04
N ILE A 246 -11.97 -10.68 -1.26
CA ILE A 246 -12.74 -11.91 -1.49
C ILE A 246 -13.12 -11.95 -2.97
N PRO A 247 -12.57 -12.88 -3.77
CA PRO A 247 -12.96 -13.01 -5.17
C PRO A 247 -14.46 -13.32 -5.31
N GLN A 248 -15.09 -12.82 -6.37
CA GLN A 248 -16.48 -13.12 -6.65
C GLN A 248 -16.75 -14.64 -6.63
N GLY A 249 -17.77 -15.06 -5.89
CA GLY A 249 -18.15 -16.47 -5.76
C GLY A 249 -17.33 -17.28 -4.75
N LYS A 250 -16.35 -16.68 -4.08
CA LYS A 250 -15.63 -17.29 -2.93
C LYS A 250 -16.14 -16.72 -1.61
N ASN A 251 -15.76 -17.38 -0.52
CA ASN A 251 -16.16 -17.02 0.85
C ASN A 251 -14.99 -16.66 1.77
N GLU A 252 -13.76 -16.85 1.31
CA GLU A 252 -12.52 -16.64 2.05
C GLU A 252 -11.68 -15.53 1.42
N PHE A 253 -10.89 -14.85 2.25
CA PHE A 253 -9.95 -13.84 1.79
C PHE A 253 -8.73 -14.46 1.09
N GLU A 254 -8.32 -13.81 0.01
CA GLU A 254 -7.08 -14.07 -0.72
C GLU A 254 -6.21 -12.80 -0.69
N ILE A 255 -4.88 -12.98 -0.76
CA ILE A 255 -3.94 -11.86 -0.86
C ILE A 255 -3.95 -11.33 -2.30
N ILE A 256 -3.93 -10.01 -2.45
CA ILE A 256 -3.93 -9.34 -3.75
C ILE A 256 -2.94 -8.18 -3.84
#